data_AF-A0A816C104-F1
#
_entry.id   AF-A0A816C104-F1
#
_cell.length_a   1.000
_cell.length_b   1.000
_cell.length_c   1.000
_cell.angle_alpha   90.00
_cell.angle_beta   90.00
_cell.angle_gamma   90.00
#
_symmetry.space_group_name_H-M   'P 1'
#
loop_
_entity.id
_entity.type
_entity.pdbx_description
1 polymer ?
#
loop_
_entity_poly.entity_id
_entity_poly.type
_entity_poly.pdbx_seq_one_letter_code
_entity_poly.pdbx_strand_id
1 'polypeptide(L)'
;MLILIFNLIKRICWEVYLLFTRLPPTQAWVDPREQALMVKYIQNFKREQRQQKISMVEFGAGSSTFFFSSFVDYYVSIEHSLDYCRELERMAHNQSHRSVIIFYMGRNSSGFYIKRCFEQKSLQSDQTSRIEIYCVPRNAYSLAAYRLWATGGRSTYTMYRDYIDFLSVYFRDTKFDFAFLDGRARPQVAYALLKQLNGPNAKVFIHDWNQREAYHIIEREFYNIIDQQIESTQSGGGGLVVLEKKFENIGQRNINDIEWKYGKEPDWWI
;
A
#
# COMPACT_ATOMS: atom_id res chain seq x y z
N MET A 1 37.90 5.85 14.81
CA MET A 1 37.27 6.30 16.08
C MET A 1 36.04 7.19 15.83
N LEU A 2 36.14 8.27 15.05
CA LEU A 2 35.00 9.15 14.72
C LEU A 2 33.81 8.45 14.04
N ILE A 3 34.06 7.54 13.09
CA ILE A 3 33.00 6.76 12.40
C ILE A 3 32.22 5.87 13.38
N LEU A 4 32.91 5.26 14.35
CA LEU A 4 32.29 4.41 15.37
C LEU A 4 31.42 5.24 16.32
N ILE A 5 31.88 6.42 16.72
CA ILE A 5 31.12 7.37 17.55
C ILE A 5 29.87 7.85 16.80
N PHE A 6 30.00 8.18 15.52
CA PHE A 6 28.87 8.62 14.70
C PHE A 6 27.79 7.52 14.53
N ASN A 7 28.20 6.27 14.28
CA ASN A 7 27.27 5.14 14.19
C ASN A 7 26.61 4.82 15.54
N LEU A 8 27.34 4.96 16.65
CA LEU A 8 26.80 4.80 17.99
C LEU A 8 25.77 5.88 18.33
N ILE A 9 26.05 7.15 18.00
CA ILE A 9 25.10 8.26 18.18
C ILE A 9 23.84 8.04 17.35
N LYS A 10 23.96 7.63 16.08
CA LYS A 10 22.80 7.29 15.24
C LYS A 10 21.92 6.20 15.88
N ARG A 11 22.55 5.15 16.40
CA ARG A 11 21.84 4.05 17.08
C ARG A 11 21.14 4.51 18.35
N ILE A 12 21.81 5.30 19.20
CA ILE A 12 21.21 5.83 20.43
C ILE A 12 20.05 6.77 20.10
N CYS A 13 20.22 7.69 19.13
CA CYS A 13 19.14 8.56 18.70
C CYS A 13 17.94 7.78 18.14
N TRP A 14 18.19 6.66 17.47
CA TRP A 14 17.15 5.75 16.98
C TRP A 14 16.40 5.06 18.11
N GLU A 15 17.11 4.49 19.10
CA GLU A 15 16.47 3.83 20.24
C GLU A 15 15.69 4.84 21.10
N VAL A 16 16.21 6.06 21.27
CA VAL A 16 15.48 7.15 21.92
C VAL A 16 14.24 7.57 21.12
N TYR A 17 14.35 7.70 19.80
CA TYR A 17 13.20 7.98 18.93
C TYR A 17 12.11 6.91 19.06
N LEU A 18 12.49 5.63 19.03
CA LEU A 18 11.56 4.51 19.27
C LEU A 18 10.93 4.56 20.67
N LEU A 19 11.66 5.00 21.69
CA LEU A 19 11.14 5.14 23.05
C LEU A 19 10.06 6.23 23.15
N PHE A 20 10.21 7.33 22.40
CA PHE A 20 9.26 8.45 22.38
C PHE A 20 8.10 8.23 21.42
N THR A 21 8.26 7.47 20.34
CA THR A 21 7.15 7.00 19.52
C THR A 21 6.54 5.77 20.18
N ARG A 22 5.51 5.94 21.03
CA ARG A 22 4.72 4.83 21.56
C ARG A 22 4.11 4.04 20.39
N LEU A 23 4.83 3.04 19.88
CA LEU A 23 4.35 2.20 18.79
C LEU A 23 3.16 1.38 19.32
N PRO A 24 2.03 1.34 18.60
CA PRO A 24 0.86 0.59 19.04
C PRO A 24 1.20 -0.91 19.20
N PRO A 25 0.52 -1.61 20.12
CA PRO A 25 0.88 -2.98 20.55
C PRO A 25 0.74 -4.06 19.47
N THR A 26 0.18 -3.74 18.30
CA THR A 26 0.20 -4.64 17.13
C THR A 26 1.42 -4.33 16.29
N GLN A 27 2.52 -5.06 16.52
CA GLN A 27 3.71 -4.94 15.69
C GLN A 27 3.35 -5.29 14.24
N ALA A 28 3.48 -4.33 13.33
CA ALA A 28 3.36 -4.61 11.90
C ALA A 28 4.45 -5.62 11.49
N TRP A 29 4.16 -6.50 10.53
CA TRP A 29 5.14 -7.50 10.07
C TRP A 29 6.34 -6.86 9.34
N VAL A 30 6.15 -5.64 8.83
CA VAL A 30 7.17 -4.78 8.21
C VAL A 30 8.36 -4.57 9.17
N ASP A 31 9.60 -4.59 8.68
CA ASP A 31 10.79 -4.34 9.51
C ASP A 31 10.68 -2.97 10.24
N PRO A 32 11.00 -2.86 11.54
CA PRO A 32 10.88 -1.60 12.27
C PRO A 32 11.61 -0.40 11.62
N ARG A 33 12.70 -0.63 10.89
CA ARG A 33 13.42 0.42 10.15
C ARG A 33 12.64 0.90 8.94
N GLU A 34 11.97 -0.01 8.24
CA GLU A 34 11.07 0.31 7.14
C GLU A 34 9.83 1.06 7.66
N GLN A 35 9.24 0.61 8.78
CA GLN A 35 8.13 1.32 9.44
C GLN A 35 8.51 2.76 9.76
N ALA A 36 9.66 2.97 10.40
CA ALA A 36 10.08 4.30 10.80
C ALA A 36 10.52 5.18 9.62
N LEU A 37 10.98 4.59 8.51
CA LEU A 37 11.16 5.32 7.24
C LEU A 37 9.81 5.85 6.72
N MET A 38 8.76 5.03 6.68
CA MET A 38 7.42 5.48 6.28
C MET A 38 6.89 6.57 7.21
N VAL A 39 6.98 6.35 8.54
CA VAL A 39 6.53 7.30 9.55
C VAL A 39 7.26 8.65 9.43
N LYS A 40 8.57 8.65 9.17
CA LYS A 40 9.35 9.87 8.89
C LYS A 40 8.71 10.69 7.77
N TYR A 41 8.37 10.07 6.63
CA TYR A 41 7.76 10.77 5.50
C TYR A 41 6.35 11.28 5.82
N ILE A 42 5.53 10.46 6.46
CA ILE A 42 4.16 10.84 6.84
C ILE A 42 4.17 12.03 7.81
N GLN A 43 5.03 12.00 8.83
CA GLN A 43 5.15 13.07 9.81
C GLN A 43 5.74 14.36 9.22
N ASN A 44 6.74 14.26 8.33
CA ASN A 44 7.28 15.42 7.63
C ASN A 44 6.18 16.13 6.82
N PHE A 45 5.43 15.37 6.03
CA PHE A 45 4.32 15.90 5.24
C PHE A 45 3.25 16.56 6.10
N LYS A 46 2.86 15.94 7.24
CA LYS A 46 1.93 16.57 8.20
C LYS A 46 2.41 17.92 8.72
N ARG A 47 3.72 18.05 8.98
CA ARG A 47 4.31 19.33 9.45
C ARG A 47 4.25 20.41 8.38
N GLU A 48 4.41 20.03 7.12
CA GLU A 48 4.37 20.95 5.97
C GLU A 48 2.95 21.39 5.60
N GLN A 49 1.98 20.45 5.59
CA GLN A 49 0.61 20.69 5.11
C GLN A 49 -0.36 21.29 6.16
N ARG A 50 0.18 21.82 7.27
CA ARG A 50 -0.53 22.46 8.42
C ARG A 50 -2.07 22.47 8.33
N GLN A 51 -2.70 21.52 9.02
CA GLN A 51 -4.16 21.36 9.19
C GLN A 51 -4.94 20.68 8.05
N GLN A 52 -4.29 20.24 6.98
CA GLN A 52 -4.96 19.37 6.00
C GLN A 52 -5.07 17.93 6.52
N LYS A 53 -6.24 17.31 6.31
CA LYS A 53 -6.42 15.87 6.50
C LYS A 53 -5.57 15.14 5.48
N ILE A 54 -4.85 14.13 5.94
CA ILE A 54 -4.01 13.32 5.09
C ILE A 54 -4.63 11.94 4.88
N SER A 55 -4.38 11.39 3.71
CA SER A 55 -4.99 10.15 3.24
C SER A 55 -3.95 9.16 2.75
N MET A 56 -4.18 7.89 3.02
CA MET A 56 -3.31 6.80 2.61
C MET A 56 -4.10 5.65 2.02
N VAL A 57 -3.59 5.07 0.94
CA VAL A 57 -4.10 3.82 0.38
C VAL A 57 -3.07 2.71 0.48
N GLU A 58 -3.52 1.50 0.79
CA GLU A 58 -2.69 0.31 0.85
C GLU A 58 -3.24 -0.76 -0.07
N PHE A 59 -2.33 -1.49 -0.71
CA PHE A 59 -2.64 -2.72 -1.42
C PHE A 59 -1.95 -3.86 -0.68
N GLY A 60 -2.75 -4.79 -0.14
CA GLY A 60 -2.33 -5.83 0.80
C GLY A 60 -2.67 -5.42 2.23
N ALA A 61 -3.87 -5.74 2.70
CA ALA A 61 -4.27 -5.37 4.05
C ALA A 61 -3.63 -6.29 5.08
N GLY A 62 -3.42 -5.82 6.30
CA GLY A 62 -2.75 -6.61 7.34
C GLY A 62 -2.51 -5.83 8.64
N SER A 63 -1.49 -6.24 9.40
CA SER A 63 -1.08 -5.52 10.61
C SER A 63 -0.55 -4.12 10.31
N SER A 64 0.05 -3.92 9.13
CA SER A 64 0.43 -2.62 8.56
C SER A 64 -0.75 -1.66 8.47
N THR A 65 -1.94 -2.12 8.04
CA THR A 65 -3.17 -1.33 7.96
C THR A 65 -3.50 -0.67 9.29
N PHE A 66 -3.49 -1.45 10.37
CA PHE A 66 -3.82 -0.95 11.71
C PHE A 66 -2.71 -0.08 12.30
N PHE A 67 -1.45 -0.39 11.97
CA PHE A 67 -0.32 0.42 12.40
C PHE A 67 -0.29 1.80 11.71
N PHE A 68 -0.25 1.83 10.38
CA PHE A 68 -0.06 3.07 9.60
C PHE A 68 -1.30 3.98 9.58
N SER A 69 -2.50 3.42 9.75
CA SER A 69 -3.71 4.23 9.96
C SER A 69 -3.64 5.15 11.18
N SER A 70 -2.73 4.90 12.12
CA SER A 70 -2.48 5.79 13.27
C SER A 70 -1.85 7.13 12.90
N PHE A 71 -1.25 7.20 11.73
CA PHE A 71 -0.47 8.34 11.31
C PHE A 71 -1.20 9.19 10.28
N VAL A 72 -2.39 8.79 9.80
CA VAL A 72 -3.20 9.50 8.79
C VAL A 72 -4.65 9.66 9.25
N ASP A 73 -5.43 10.52 8.57
CA ASP A 73 -6.82 10.81 8.93
C ASP A 73 -7.82 9.85 8.23
N TYR A 74 -7.46 9.42 7.01
CA TYR A 74 -8.25 8.47 6.22
C TYR A 74 -7.36 7.38 5.64
N TYR A 75 -7.69 6.12 5.92
CA TYR A 75 -6.91 4.98 5.48
C TYR A 75 -7.79 3.97 4.72
N VAL A 76 -7.42 3.72 3.46
CA VAL A 76 -8.04 2.69 2.61
C VAL A 76 -7.07 1.53 2.45
N SER A 77 -7.50 0.30 2.63
CA SER A 77 -6.68 -0.88 2.33
C SER A 77 -7.43 -1.85 1.43
N ILE A 78 -6.75 -2.43 0.44
CA ILE A 78 -7.36 -3.30 -0.56
C ILE A 78 -6.74 -4.70 -0.42
N GLU A 79 -7.58 -5.71 -0.20
CA GLU A 79 -7.17 -7.10 0.01
C GLU A 79 -7.85 -8.03 -0.98
N HIS A 80 -7.08 -8.95 -1.56
CA HIS A 80 -7.55 -9.88 -2.59
C HIS A 80 -8.00 -11.24 -2.03
N SER A 81 -7.49 -11.62 -0.85
CA SER A 81 -7.78 -12.87 -0.18
C SER A 81 -9.00 -12.71 0.72
N LEU A 82 -10.14 -13.24 0.27
CA LEU A 82 -11.38 -13.22 1.06
C LEU A 82 -11.25 -13.97 2.38
N ASP A 83 -10.42 -15.01 2.43
CA ASP A 83 -10.15 -15.72 3.68
C ASP A 83 -9.36 -14.86 4.66
N TYR A 84 -8.35 -14.13 4.16
CA TYR A 84 -7.61 -13.20 5.01
C TYR A 84 -8.47 -12.02 5.46
N CYS A 85 -9.42 -11.56 4.64
CA CYS A 85 -10.41 -10.57 5.07
C CYS A 85 -11.23 -10.99 6.29
N ARG A 86 -11.52 -12.29 6.45
CA ARG A 86 -12.18 -12.79 7.66
C ARG A 86 -11.27 -12.73 8.88
N GLU A 87 -9.96 -12.89 8.71
CA GLU A 87 -8.99 -12.65 9.78
C GLU A 87 -8.92 -11.17 10.15
N LEU A 88 -9.03 -10.27 9.16
CA LEU A 88 -9.09 -8.83 9.41
C LEU A 88 -10.31 -8.41 10.24
N GLU A 89 -11.46 -9.09 10.10
CA GLU A 89 -12.61 -8.88 11.00
C GLU A 89 -12.23 -9.13 12.46
N ARG A 90 -11.45 -10.20 12.73
CA ARG A 90 -10.96 -10.50 14.09
C ARG A 90 -9.96 -9.46 14.57
N MET A 91 -9.04 -9.03 13.71
CA MET A 91 -8.07 -7.98 14.06
C MET A 91 -8.77 -6.65 14.35
N ALA A 92 -9.84 -6.32 13.61
CA ALA A 92 -10.63 -5.12 13.81
C ALA A 92 -11.31 -5.08 15.19
N HIS A 93 -11.77 -6.22 15.72
CA HIS A 93 -12.31 -6.28 17.09
C HIS A 93 -11.29 -5.85 18.16
N ASN A 94 -9.99 -6.00 17.90
CA ASN A 94 -8.94 -5.56 18.82
C ASN A 94 -8.63 -4.05 18.70
N GLN A 95 -9.31 -3.32 17.83
CA GLN A 95 -9.12 -1.89 17.58
C GLN A 95 -10.19 -1.02 18.25
N SER A 96 -10.35 -1.15 19.58
CA SER A 96 -11.43 -0.47 20.34
C SER A 96 -11.45 1.08 20.22
N HIS A 97 -10.33 1.67 19.83
CA HIS A 97 -10.13 3.11 19.69
C HIS A 97 -10.32 3.64 18.26
N ARG A 98 -10.76 2.79 17.31
CA ARG A 98 -11.00 3.19 15.91
C ARG A 98 -12.28 2.60 15.36
N SER A 99 -12.76 3.19 14.28
CA SER A 99 -13.83 2.62 13.48
C SER A 99 -13.23 1.95 12.25
N VAL A 100 -13.53 0.66 12.09
CA VAL A 100 -13.08 -0.17 10.98
C VAL A 100 -14.30 -0.66 10.21
N ILE A 101 -14.30 -0.42 8.90
CA ILE A 101 -15.32 -0.91 7.99
C ILE A 101 -14.67 -1.82 6.96
N ILE A 102 -15.19 -3.03 6.80
CA ILE A 102 -14.68 -4.01 5.83
C ILE A 102 -15.77 -4.30 4.80
N PHE A 103 -15.52 -3.92 3.55
CA PHE A 103 -16.42 -4.09 2.42
C PHE A 103 -16.01 -5.31 1.59
N TYR A 104 -16.90 -6.28 1.45
CA TYR A 104 -16.72 -7.40 0.53
C TYR A 104 -17.27 -7.02 -0.84
N MET A 105 -16.37 -6.94 -1.82
CA MET A 105 -16.71 -6.41 -3.14
C MET A 105 -17.11 -7.52 -4.12
N GLY A 106 -18.10 -7.21 -4.96
CA GLY A 106 -18.43 -7.95 -6.17
C GLY A 106 -18.21 -7.07 -7.40
N ARG A 107 -18.19 -7.70 -8.58
CA ARG A 107 -18.14 -7.00 -9.87
C ARG A 107 -19.21 -7.56 -10.81
N ASN A 108 -19.92 -6.68 -11.51
CA ASN A 108 -20.83 -7.01 -12.60
C ASN A 108 -20.56 -6.09 -13.81
N SER A 109 -21.43 -6.14 -14.83
CA SER A 109 -21.29 -5.30 -16.04
C SER A 109 -21.32 -3.81 -15.77
N SER A 110 -21.95 -3.37 -14.68
CA SER A 110 -22.05 -1.95 -14.28
C SER A 110 -20.89 -1.50 -13.39
N GLY A 111 -20.00 -2.39 -12.98
CA GLY A 111 -18.83 -2.08 -12.15
C GLY A 111 -18.81 -2.83 -10.82
N PHE A 112 -18.14 -2.22 -9.82
CA PHE A 112 -18.03 -2.79 -8.48
C PHE A 112 -19.26 -2.48 -7.63
N TYR A 113 -19.65 -3.43 -6.78
CA TYR A 113 -20.73 -3.28 -5.81
C TYR A 113 -20.38 -3.95 -4.49
N ILE A 114 -20.99 -3.49 -3.40
CA ILE A 114 -20.79 -4.07 -2.06
C ILE A 114 -21.71 -5.29 -1.92
N LYS A 115 -21.13 -6.47 -1.69
CA LYS A 115 -21.87 -7.72 -1.39
C LYS A 115 -22.26 -7.81 0.08
N ARG A 116 -21.34 -7.45 0.97
CA ARG A 116 -21.49 -7.49 2.42
C ARG A 116 -20.57 -6.45 3.05
N CYS A 117 -20.95 -5.97 4.23
CA CYS A 117 -20.12 -5.13 5.08
C CYS A 117 -19.95 -5.79 6.46
N PHE A 118 -18.78 -5.60 7.06
CA PHE A 118 -18.54 -5.76 8.49
C PHE A 118 -18.17 -4.39 9.06
N GLU A 119 -18.71 -4.03 10.21
CA GLU A 119 -18.45 -2.74 10.87
C GLU A 119 -18.10 -2.97 12.34
N GLN A 120 -16.97 -2.42 12.75
CA GLN A 120 -16.59 -2.26 14.15
C GLN A 120 -16.51 -0.76 14.43
N LYS A 121 -17.31 -0.28 15.39
CA LYS A 121 -17.33 1.14 15.78
C LYS A 121 -16.42 1.36 16.98
N SER A 122 -15.71 2.49 16.98
CA SER A 122 -14.97 2.91 18.18
C SER A 122 -15.91 3.18 19.35
N LEU A 123 -15.48 2.83 20.56
CA LEU A 123 -16.17 3.20 21.80
C LEU A 123 -15.89 4.64 22.22
N GLN A 124 -14.87 5.29 21.64
CA GLN A 124 -14.48 6.66 21.95
C GLN A 124 -15.05 7.59 20.86
N SER A 125 -15.64 8.71 21.27
CA SER A 125 -16.26 9.68 20.38
C SER A 125 -15.26 10.49 19.54
N ASP A 126 -13.95 10.36 19.82
CA ASP A 126 -12.92 11.15 19.16
C ASP A 126 -12.44 10.49 17.85
N GLN A 127 -13.16 10.84 16.78
CA GLN A 127 -13.09 10.29 15.42
C GLN A 127 -11.83 10.74 14.64
N THR A 128 -10.64 10.36 15.05
CA THR A 128 -9.44 10.87 14.32
C THR A 128 -8.99 10.01 13.15
N SER A 129 -9.37 8.73 13.06
CA SER A 129 -8.98 7.87 11.92
C SER A 129 -10.09 6.89 11.53
N ARG A 130 -10.51 6.98 10.26
CA ARG A 130 -11.43 6.02 9.63
C ARG A 130 -10.62 5.03 8.81
N ILE A 131 -10.81 3.74 9.09
CA ILE A 131 -10.19 2.64 8.34
C ILE A 131 -11.25 1.98 7.49
N GLU A 132 -11.01 1.94 6.18
CA GLU A 132 -11.83 1.18 5.23
C GLU A 132 -11.00 0.11 4.56
N ILE A 133 -11.47 -1.14 4.64
CA ILE A 133 -10.82 -2.28 4.00
C ILE A 133 -11.75 -2.79 2.91
N TYR A 134 -11.24 -2.90 1.68
CA TYR A 134 -11.98 -3.40 0.53
C TYR A 134 -11.45 -4.77 0.12
N CYS A 135 -12.26 -5.79 0.37
CA CYS A 135 -12.01 -7.16 0.00
C CYS A 135 -12.43 -7.39 -1.45
N VAL A 136 -11.48 -7.19 -2.36
CA VAL A 136 -11.66 -7.25 -3.81
C VAL A 136 -11.12 -8.58 -4.31
N PRO A 137 -11.97 -9.61 -4.47
CA PRO A 137 -11.50 -10.94 -4.81
C PRO A 137 -10.74 -10.93 -6.13
N ARG A 138 -9.75 -11.82 -6.23
CA ARG A 138 -9.12 -12.14 -7.52
C ARG A 138 -10.18 -12.45 -8.58
N ASN A 139 -9.85 -12.17 -9.82
CA ASN A 139 -10.64 -12.55 -10.98
C ASN A 139 -10.52 -14.07 -11.15
N ALA A 140 -11.33 -14.82 -10.40
CA ALA A 140 -11.37 -16.28 -10.44
C ALA A 140 -12.03 -16.83 -11.73
N TYR A 141 -12.21 -16.00 -12.75
CA TYR A 141 -13.05 -16.29 -13.90
C TYR A 141 -12.49 -17.32 -14.89
N SER A 142 -11.34 -17.92 -14.63
CA SER A 142 -10.95 -19.11 -15.38
C SER A 142 -10.46 -20.23 -14.46
N LEU A 143 -10.99 -21.43 -14.69
CA LEU A 143 -10.45 -22.68 -14.16
C LEU A 143 -8.94 -22.80 -14.47
N ALA A 144 -8.49 -22.17 -15.56
CA ALA A 144 -7.08 -22.05 -15.95
C ALA A 144 -6.26 -21.21 -14.96
N ALA A 145 -6.76 -20.06 -14.49
CA ALA A 145 -6.10 -19.25 -13.47
C ALA A 145 -5.96 -20.01 -12.14
N TYR A 146 -7.01 -20.73 -11.74
CA TYR A 146 -6.97 -21.58 -10.55
C TYR A 146 -5.96 -22.73 -10.70
N ARG A 147 -5.93 -23.40 -11.86
CA ARG A 147 -4.97 -24.47 -12.17
C ARG A 147 -3.53 -23.96 -12.18
N LEU A 148 -3.25 -22.83 -12.84
CA LEU A 148 -1.93 -22.20 -12.87
C LEU A 148 -1.43 -21.91 -11.46
N TRP A 149 -2.29 -21.37 -10.60
CA TRP A 149 -1.95 -21.14 -9.19
C TRP A 149 -1.68 -22.46 -8.45
N ALA A 150 -2.55 -23.46 -8.61
CA ALA A 150 -2.41 -24.76 -7.96
C ALA A 150 -1.15 -25.54 -8.39
N THR A 151 -0.64 -25.28 -9.59
CA THR A 151 0.61 -25.86 -10.11
C THR A 151 1.86 -25.05 -9.78
N GLY A 152 1.75 -23.96 -9.01
CA GLY A 152 2.87 -23.07 -8.69
C GLY A 152 3.31 -22.18 -9.85
N GLY A 153 2.46 -22.01 -10.87
CA GLY A 153 2.67 -21.08 -11.96
C GLY A 153 2.65 -19.63 -11.48
N ARG A 154 3.29 -18.74 -12.24
CA ARG A 154 3.31 -17.30 -11.94
C ARG A 154 1.91 -16.71 -12.05
N SER A 155 1.63 -15.73 -11.20
CA SER A 155 0.37 -14.98 -11.24
C SER A 155 0.30 -14.08 -12.47
N THR A 156 -0.84 -14.01 -13.13
CA THR A 156 -1.04 -13.17 -14.33
C THR A 156 -1.82 -11.89 -14.04
N TYR A 157 -1.81 -10.93 -14.97
CA TYR A 157 -2.62 -9.71 -14.84
C TYR A 157 -4.08 -10.06 -14.72
N THR A 158 -4.52 -10.97 -15.59
CA THR A 158 -5.91 -11.39 -15.67
C THR A 158 -6.42 -11.91 -14.32
N MET A 159 -5.57 -12.54 -13.50
CA MET A 159 -5.93 -13.00 -12.14
C MET A 159 -6.19 -11.87 -11.15
N TYR A 160 -5.50 -10.74 -11.30
CA TYR A 160 -5.50 -9.63 -10.35
C TYR A 160 -6.12 -8.34 -10.92
N ARG A 161 -6.70 -8.38 -12.13
CA ARG A 161 -7.22 -7.18 -12.80
C ARG A 161 -8.19 -6.40 -11.92
N ASP A 162 -9.19 -7.03 -11.30
CA ASP A 162 -10.16 -6.29 -10.49
C ASP A 162 -9.51 -5.70 -9.25
N TYR A 163 -8.53 -6.38 -8.66
CA TYR A 163 -7.72 -5.88 -7.55
C TYR A 163 -6.89 -4.65 -7.97
N ILE A 164 -6.19 -4.72 -9.10
CA ILE A 164 -5.32 -3.64 -9.62
C ILE A 164 -6.14 -2.43 -10.04
N ASP A 165 -7.22 -2.65 -10.79
CA ASP A 165 -8.02 -1.59 -11.38
C ASP A 165 -9.01 -0.97 -10.36
N PHE A 166 -9.16 -1.56 -9.18
CA PHE A 166 -10.19 -1.21 -8.21
C PHE A 166 -10.27 0.29 -7.94
N LEU A 167 -9.14 0.92 -7.63
CA LEU A 167 -9.10 2.36 -7.35
C LEU A 167 -9.56 3.21 -8.54
N SER A 168 -9.11 2.88 -9.75
CA SER A 168 -9.47 3.66 -10.95
C SER A 168 -10.97 3.61 -11.28
N VAL A 169 -11.63 2.52 -10.88
CA VAL A 169 -13.05 2.30 -11.14
C VAL A 169 -13.92 2.81 -9.99
N TYR A 170 -13.57 2.47 -8.75
CA TYR A 170 -14.40 2.73 -7.57
C TYR A 170 -14.07 4.08 -6.90
N PHE A 171 -12.81 4.49 -6.95
CA PHE A 171 -12.28 5.71 -6.34
C PHE A 171 -11.79 6.70 -7.41
N ARG A 172 -12.54 6.84 -8.50
CA ARG A 172 -12.12 7.59 -9.71
C ARG A 172 -11.61 9.00 -9.38
N ASP A 173 -12.36 9.70 -8.53
CA ASP A 173 -12.12 11.12 -8.21
C ASP A 173 -11.36 11.32 -6.89
N THR A 174 -11.06 10.23 -6.16
CA THR A 174 -10.32 10.29 -4.91
C THR A 174 -8.82 10.29 -5.17
N LYS A 175 -8.09 11.15 -4.46
CA LYS A 175 -6.63 11.20 -4.46
C LYS A 175 -6.09 10.88 -3.08
N PHE A 176 -4.88 10.32 -3.04
CA PHE A 176 -4.18 9.92 -1.83
C PHE A 176 -2.81 10.59 -1.74
N ASP A 177 -2.45 11.03 -0.54
CA ASP A 177 -1.13 11.62 -0.25
C ASP A 177 -0.05 10.54 -0.13
N PHE A 178 -0.45 9.36 0.33
CA PHE A 178 0.43 8.22 0.50
C PHE A 178 -0.16 6.97 -0.12
N ALA A 179 0.72 6.11 -0.63
CA ALA A 179 0.36 4.74 -0.93
C ALA A 179 1.38 3.74 -0.42
N PHE A 180 0.93 2.58 0.05
CA PHE A 180 1.79 1.47 0.46
C PHE A 180 1.44 0.20 -0.29
N LEU A 181 2.43 -0.36 -0.98
CA LEU A 181 2.26 -1.53 -1.83
C LEU A 181 2.97 -2.72 -1.18
N ASP A 182 2.21 -3.53 -0.45
CA ASP A 182 2.68 -4.73 0.23
C ASP A 182 1.92 -6.01 -0.20
N GLY A 183 1.06 -5.87 -1.20
CA GLY A 183 0.21 -6.94 -1.71
C GLY A 183 0.78 -7.64 -2.93
N ARG A 184 -0.11 -8.00 -3.85
CA ARG A 184 0.22 -8.68 -5.12
C ARG A 184 0.34 -7.66 -6.25
N ALA A 185 0.96 -8.06 -7.35
CA ALA A 185 1.07 -7.23 -8.56
C ALA A 185 1.59 -5.79 -8.31
N ARG A 186 2.56 -5.64 -7.40
CA ARG A 186 3.03 -4.32 -6.91
C ARG A 186 3.43 -3.36 -8.05
N PRO A 187 4.16 -3.77 -9.10
CA PRO A 187 4.49 -2.87 -10.22
C PRO A 187 3.25 -2.34 -10.95
N GLN A 188 2.22 -3.18 -11.11
CA GLN A 188 1.04 -2.83 -11.88
C GLN A 188 0.04 -2.03 -11.06
N VAL A 189 -0.03 -2.32 -9.76
CA VAL A 189 -0.69 -1.45 -8.79
C VAL A 189 -0.02 -0.08 -8.77
N ALA A 190 1.32 0.00 -8.71
CA ALA A 190 2.04 1.27 -8.74
C ALA A 190 1.68 2.08 -10.00
N TYR A 191 1.69 1.43 -11.16
CA TYR A 191 1.24 2.07 -12.39
C TYR A 191 -0.21 2.56 -12.34
N ALA A 192 -1.16 1.71 -11.93
CA ALA A 192 -2.57 2.07 -11.87
C ALA A 192 -2.83 3.26 -10.92
N LEU A 193 -2.06 3.34 -9.84
CA LEU A 193 -2.13 4.36 -8.80
C LEU A 193 -1.73 5.76 -9.29
N LEU A 194 -0.99 5.90 -10.40
CA LEU A 194 -0.49 7.20 -10.89
C LEU A 194 -1.59 8.26 -11.07
N LYS A 195 -2.83 7.85 -11.34
CA LYS A 195 -3.99 8.74 -11.49
C LYS A 195 -4.60 9.11 -10.14
N GLN A 196 -4.35 8.36 -9.07
CA GLN A 196 -4.90 8.55 -7.72
C GLN A 196 -3.90 9.19 -6.74
N LEU A 197 -2.71 9.59 -7.18
CA LEU A 197 -1.76 10.33 -6.34
C LEU A 197 -2.12 11.82 -6.25
N ASN A 198 -2.07 12.38 -5.04
CA ASN A 198 -2.42 13.77 -4.75
C ASN A 198 -1.26 14.75 -5.09
N GLY A 199 -0.96 14.86 -6.38
CA GLY A 199 0.04 15.81 -6.88
C GLY A 199 1.49 15.40 -6.62
N PRO A 200 2.45 16.34 -6.72
CA PRO A 200 3.89 16.06 -6.69
C PRO A 200 4.45 15.63 -5.35
N ASN A 201 3.79 16.01 -4.26
CA ASN A 201 4.28 15.69 -2.93
C ASN A 201 3.82 14.31 -2.45
N ALA A 202 2.96 13.62 -3.20
CA ALA A 202 2.49 12.29 -2.83
C ALA A 202 3.63 11.26 -2.89
N LYS A 203 3.63 10.32 -1.94
CA LYS A 203 4.69 9.30 -1.81
C LYS A 203 4.13 7.91 -2.00
N VAL A 204 4.90 7.06 -2.69
CA VAL A 204 4.60 5.63 -2.83
C VAL A 204 5.68 4.83 -2.12
N PHE A 205 5.26 3.97 -1.21
CA PHE A 205 6.09 3.03 -0.48
C PHE A 205 5.91 1.63 -1.06
N ILE A 206 6.99 0.93 -1.38
CA ILE A 206 6.92 -0.45 -1.88
C ILE A 206 7.82 -1.34 -1.03
N HIS A 207 7.22 -2.38 -0.45
CA HIS A 207 7.89 -3.39 0.36
C HIS A 207 8.63 -4.42 -0.52
N ASP A 208 9.50 -5.23 0.09
CA ASP A 208 10.41 -6.23 -0.53
C ASP A 208 11.12 -5.72 -1.80
N TRP A 209 11.59 -4.48 -1.81
CA TRP A 209 12.11 -3.86 -3.04
C TRP A 209 13.41 -4.48 -3.55
N ASN A 210 14.36 -4.79 -2.66
CA ASN A 210 15.77 -4.97 -3.04
C ASN A 210 16.02 -6.21 -3.90
N GLN A 211 15.35 -7.33 -3.59
CA GLN A 211 15.56 -8.61 -4.29
C GLN A 211 14.53 -8.87 -5.40
N ARG A 212 13.84 -7.82 -5.86
CA ARG A 212 12.76 -7.91 -6.85
C ARG A 212 13.09 -7.07 -8.08
N GLU A 213 14.06 -7.51 -8.87
CA GLU A 213 14.46 -6.82 -10.12
C GLU A 213 13.28 -6.49 -11.03
N ALA A 214 12.29 -7.39 -11.12
CA ALA A 214 11.06 -7.18 -11.86
C ALA A 214 10.26 -5.93 -11.42
N TYR A 215 10.43 -5.47 -10.18
CA TYR A 215 9.76 -4.27 -9.69
C TYR A 215 10.39 -2.98 -10.23
N HIS A 216 11.67 -3.01 -10.56
CA HIS A 216 12.46 -1.82 -10.92
C HIS A 216 12.05 -1.23 -12.27
N ILE A 217 11.19 -1.91 -13.04
CA ILE A 217 10.61 -1.35 -14.27
C ILE A 217 9.85 -0.03 -14.01
N ILE A 218 9.20 0.11 -12.86
CA ILE A 218 8.43 1.32 -12.55
C ILE A 218 9.32 2.51 -12.23
N GLU A 219 10.54 2.28 -11.74
CA GLU A 219 11.54 3.33 -11.54
C GLU A 219 12.00 3.88 -12.89
N ARG A 220 12.18 3.01 -13.90
CA ARG A 220 12.63 3.46 -15.22
C ARG A 220 11.62 4.38 -15.87
N GLU A 221 10.33 4.05 -15.76
CA GLU A 221 9.27 4.67 -16.54
C GLU A 221 8.45 5.72 -15.79
N PHE A 222 8.15 5.53 -14.50
CA PHE A 222 7.05 6.25 -13.84
C PHE A 222 7.42 6.96 -12.53
N TYR A 223 8.44 6.47 -11.82
CA TYR A 223 8.78 6.94 -10.48
C TYR A 223 10.26 7.28 -10.34
N ASN A 224 10.57 8.28 -9.51
CA ASN A 224 11.92 8.53 -9.00
C ASN A 224 12.06 7.91 -7.61
N ILE A 225 13.17 7.21 -7.37
CA ILE A 225 13.56 6.81 -6.00
C ILE A 225 14.07 8.05 -5.26
N ILE A 226 13.50 8.33 -4.09
CA ILE A 226 13.93 9.44 -3.24
C ILE A 226 14.58 8.99 -1.92
N ASP A 227 14.29 7.77 -1.47
CA ASP A 227 14.84 7.18 -0.25
C ASP A 227 14.63 5.67 -0.30
N GLN A 228 15.43 4.93 0.47
CA GLN A 228 15.30 3.48 0.56
C GLN A 228 15.90 2.94 1.85
N GLN A 229 15.26 1.91 2.40
CA GLN A 229 15.81 1.09 3.46
C GLN A 229 16.32 -0.22 2.87
N ILE A 230 17.65 -0.27 2.67
CA ILE A 230 18.32 -1.40 2.03
C ILE A 230 18.52 -2.56 3.02
N GLU A 231 18.72 -2.24 4.29
CA GLU A 231 18.92 -3.26 5.31
C GLU A 231 17.56 -3.70 5.87
N SER A 232 17.17 -4.95 5.61
CA SER A 232 16.02 -5.60 6.24
C SER A 232 16.49 -6.79 7.07
N THR A 233 15.91 -6.99 8.25
CA THR A 233 16.18 -8.17 9.09
C THR A 233 15.30 -9.34 8.67
N GLN A 234 14.36 -9.11 7.75
CA GLN A 234 13.48 -10.14 7.22
C GLN A 234 14.25 -11.13 6.34
N SER A 235 13.83 -12.40 6.40
CA SER A 235 14.34 -13.46 5.53
C SER A 235 14.01 -13.15 4.07
N GLY A 236 15.03 -13.17 3.20
CA GLY A 236 14.89 -12.76 1.80
C GLY A 236 15.34 -11.32 1.49
N GLY A 237 16.06 -10.68 2.43
CA GLY A 237 16.75 -9.41 2.19
C GLY A 237 15.86 -8.21 1.87
N GLY A 238 14.58 -8.30 2.25
CA GLY A 238 13.44 -7.39 2.06
C GLY A 238 13.74 -5.97 1.57
N GLY A 239 13.36 -4.98 2.37
CA GLY A 239 13.64 -3.57 2.12
C GLY A 239 12.44 -2.80 1.58
N LEU A 240 12.49 -1.50 1.80
CA LEU A 240 11.43 -0.57 1.42
C LEU A 240 12.02 0.52 0.54
N VAL A 241 11.35 0.84 -0.57
CA VAL A 241 11.68 2.03 -1.37
C VAL A 241 10.61 3.11 -1.17
N VAL A 242 11.05 4.36 -1.18
CA VAL A 242 10.19 5.55 -1.20
C VAL A 242 10.31 6.20 -2.57
N LEU A 243 9.16 6.41 -3.21
CA LEU A 243 9.05 6.86 -4.59
C LEU A 243 8.23 8.15 -4.69
N GLU A 244 8.59 8.97 -5.68
CA GLU A 244 7.79 10.09 -6.17
C GLU A 244 7.44 9.90 -7.64
N LYS A 245 6.29 10.41 -8.05
CA LYS A 245 5.87 10.37 -9.45
C LYS A 245 6.80 11.23 -10.32
N LYS A 246 7.21 10.73 -11.47
CA LYS A 246 7.89 11.53 -12.51
C LYS A 246 6.90 12.52 -13.14
N PHE A 247 7.22 13.82 -13.09
CA PHE A 247 6.42 14.88 -13.72
C PHE A 247 6.88 15.20 -15.14
N GLU A 248 8.18 15.07 -15.39
CA GLU A 248 8.78 15.20 -16.72
C GLU A 248 8.90 13.80 -17.33
N ASN A 249 8.45 13.63 -18.57
CA ASN A 249 8.54 12.36 -19.31
C ASN A 249 7.87 11.17 -18.63
N ILE A 250 6.53 11.15 -18.52
CA ILE A 250 5.78 9.90 -18.35
C ILE A 250 5.83 9.12 -19.68
N GLY A 251 7.02 8.74 -20.14
CA GLY A 251 7.27 8.12 -21.44
C GLY A 251 6.73 8.93 -22.63
N GLN A 252 6.88 8.40 -23.84
CA GLN A 252 6.31 9.00 -25.07
C GLN A 252 4.76 8.92 -25.14
N ARG A 253 4.05 8.76 -24.01
CA ARG A 253 2.59 8.63 -23.96
C ARG A 253 2.01 9.48 -22.82
N ASN A 254 0.99 10.28 -23.12
CA ASN A 254 0.28 11.04 -22.10
C ASN A 254 -0.26 10.08 -21.03
N ILE A 255 -0.22 10.46 -19.75
CA ILE A 255 -0.87 9.69 -18.67
C ILE A 255 -2.39 9.53 -18.88
N ASN A 256 -2.97 10.38 -19.73
CA ASN A 256 -4.35 10.25 -20.21
C ASN A 256 -4.49 9.24 -21.36
N ASP A 257 -3.44 9.00 -22.14
CA ASP A 257 -3.35 7.97 -23.20
C ASP A 257 -2.93 6.59 -22.65
N ILE A 258 -2.60 6.55 -21.36
CA ILE A 258 -2.44 5.34 -20.56
C ILE A 258 -3.84 4.74 -20.33
N GLU A 259 -4.39 4.21 -21.41
CA GLU A 259 -5.39 3.16 -21.37
C GLU A 259 -4.63 1.84 -21.34
N TRP A 260 -4.76 1.08 -20.25
CA TRP A 260 -4.65 -0.37 -20.40
C TRP A 260 -5.66 -0.73 -21.48
N LYS A 261 -5.20 -1.00 -22.70
CA LYS A 261 -6.06 -1.58 -23.73
C LYS A 261 -6.59 -2.87 -23.13
N TYR A 262 -7.83 -2.82 -22.64
CA TYR A 262 -8.54 -3.94 -22.06
C TYR A 262 -8.28 -5.18 -22.94
N GLY A 263 -7.48 -6.13 -22.44
CA GLY A 263 -7.19 -7.38 -23.15
C GLY A 263 -5.76 -7.62 -23.66
N LYS A 264 -4.78 -6.72 -23.44
CA LYS A 264 -3.36 -7.05 -23.60
C LYS A 264 -2.59 -6.86 -22.30
N GLU A 265 -2.00 -7.94 -21.80
CA GLU A 265 -1.00 -7.88 -20.74
C GLU A 265 0.17 -7.04 -21.25
N PRO A 266 0.74 -6.11 -20.45
CA PRO A 266 1.94 -5.41 -20.84
C PRO A 266 3.05 -6.41 -21.08
N ASP A 267 3.87 -6.15 -22.09
CA ASP A 267 5.00 -7.04 -22.45
C ASP A 267 6.00 -7.22 -21.28
N TRP A 268 5.92 -6.36 -20.26
CA TRP A 268 6.69 -6.40 -19.02
C TRP A 268 5.96 -7.07 -17.85
N TRP A 269 4.81 -7.73 -18.06
CA TRP A 269 4.19 -8.56 -17.03
C TRP A 269 5.08 -9.80 -16.77
N ILE A 270 5.78 -9.81 -15.64
CA ILE A 270 6.74 -10.86 -15.24
C ILE A 270 6.11 -11.88 -14.30
#